data_AF-A0A183B145-F1
#
_entry.id   AF-A0A183B145-F1
#
_cell.length_a   1.000
_cell.length_b   1.000
_cell.length_c   1.000
_cell.angle_alpha   90.00
_cell.angle_beta   90.00
_cell.angle_gamma   90.00
#
_symmetry.space_group_name_H-M   'P 1'
#
loop_
_entity.id
_entity.type
_entity.pdbx_description
1 polymer ?
#
loop_
_entity_poly.entity_id
_entity_poly.type
_entity_poly.pdbx_seq_one_letter_code
_entity_poly.pdbx_strand_id
1 'polypeptide(L)'
;MSSVPRERLLAFVGYGSILGAWSSASLLILDWDRPWQAWPYPCLMGTLGGAVIGLLLSMFYPLIRRVWSNSQCPAWCPPMSQYAINEAHFKVRVN
;
A
#
# COMPACT_ATOMS: atom_id res chain seq x y z
N MET A 1 -17.32 -3.34 2.79
CA MET A 1 -16.79 -2.08 3.35
C MET A 1 -15.54 -1.69 2.56
N SER A 2 -15.66 -0.84 1.53
CA SER A 2 -14.47 -0.32 0.83
C SER A 2 -13.84 0.77 1.70
N SER A 3 -12.74 0.47 2.40
CA SER A 3 -11.96 1.51 3.09
C SER A 3 -11.68 2.68 2.14
N VAL A 4 -11.96 3.91 2.58
CA VAL A 4 -11.81 5.09 1.72
C VAL A 4 -10.35 5.26 1.31
N PRO A 5 -10.05 5.85 0.13
CA PRO A 5 -8.67 5.95 -0.37
C PRO A 5 -7.67 6.55 0.63
N ARG A 6 -8.13 7.49 1.47
CA ARG A 6 -7.32 8.13 2.51
C ARG A 6 -6.92 7.18 3.64
N GLU A 7 -7.82 6.31 4.10
CA GLU A 7 -7.52 5.33 5.16
C GLU A 7 -6.43 4.36 4.74
N ARG A 8 -6.46 3.93 3.47
CA ARG A 8 -5.44 3.03 2.90
C ARG A 8 -4.08 3.70 2.81
N LEU A 9 -4.04 4.94 2.32
CA LEU A 9 -2.81 5.71 2.25
C LEU A 9 -2.18 5.84 3.65
N LEU A 10 -2.98 6.25 4.64
CA LEU A 10 -2.53 6.39 6.03
C LEU A 10 -2.05 5.05 6.60
N ALA A 11 -2.75 3.95 6.33
CA ALA A 11 -2.34 2.62 6.76
C ALA A 11 -0.99 2.22 6.14
N PHE A 12 -0.83 2.27 4.82
CA PHE A 12 0.41 1.86 4.15
C PHE A 12 1.61 2.71 4.58
N VAL A 13 1.44 4.02 4.70
CA VAL A 13 2.51 4.92 5.14
C VAL A 13 2.83 4.68 6.62
N GLY A 14 1.82 4.54 7.48
CA GLY A 14 2.02 4.29 8.91
C GLY A 14 2.76 2.98 9.17
N TYR A 15 2.27 1.88 8.59
CA TYR A 15 2.93 0.58 8.72
C TYR A 15 4.35 0.59 8.12
N GLY A 16 4.52 1.19 6.93
CA GLY A 16 5.83 1.33 6.31
C GLY A 16 6.83 2.09 7.18
N SER A 17 6.39 3.19 7.79
CA SER A 17 7.20 4.03 8.68
C SER A 17 7.64 3.28 9.94
N ILE A 18 6.72 2.56 10.60
CA ILE A 18 7.02 1.77 11.80
C ILE A 18 7.97 0.64 11.48
N LEU A 19 7.72 -0.12 10.40
CA LEU A 19 8.59 -1.21 9.97
C LEU A 19 9.97 -0.70 9.58
N GLY A 20 10.06 0.41 8.85
CA GLY A 20 11.32 1.05 8.50
C GLY A 20 12.12 1.50 9.72
N ALA A 21 11.46 2.15 10.68
CA ALA A 21 12.08 2.55 11.94
C ALA A 21 12.62 1.34 12.72
N TRP A 22 11.82 0.27 12.81
CA TRP A 22 12.15 -0.94 13.54
C TRP A 22 13.32 -1.70 12.90
N SER A 23 13.31 -1.85 11.58
CA SER A 23 14.42 -2.46 10.84
C SER A 23 15.72 -1.67 11.02
N SER A 24 15.68 -0.33 10.94
CA SER A 24 16.87 0.50 11.17
C SER A 24 17.36 0.47 12.62
N ALA A 25 16.47 0.40 13.61
CA ALA A 25 16.84 0.21 15.01
C ALA A 25 17.54 -1.14 15.23
N SER A 26 17.12 -2.18 14.49
CA SER A 26 17.76 -3.50 14.55
C SER A 26 19.18 -3.48 13.96
N LEU A 27 19.37 -2.75 12.85
CA LEU A 27 20.69 -2.56 12.22
C LEU A 27 21.64 -1.72 13.08
N LEU A 28 21.09 -0.79 13.87
CA LEU A 28 21.86 0.02 14.80
C LEU A 28 22.54 -0.82 15.89
N ILE A 29 21.86 -1.87 16.38
CA ILE A 29 22.43 -2.77 17.41
C ILE A 29 23.61 -3.59 16.84
N LEU A 30 23.58 -3.91 15.54
CA LEU A 30 24.59 -4.76 14.92
C LEU A 30 25.95 -4.06 14.75
N ASP A 31 25.98 -2.73 14.66
CA ASP A 31 27.20 -1.97 14.35
C ASP A 31 27.17 -0.57 15.02
N TRP A 32 27.10 -0.52 16.35
CA TRP A 32 26.87 0.74 17.11
C TRP A 32 28.06 1.72 17.09
N ASP A 33 29.24 1.32 16.62
CA ASP A 33 30.49 2.06 16.82
C ASP A 33 30.77 3.19 15.81
N ARG A 34 29.81 3.58 14.94
CA ARG A 34 30.02 4.64 13.95
C ARG A 34 29.32 5.94 14.33
N PRO A 35 29.99 7.11 14.20
CA PRO A 35 29.40 8.40 14.57
C PRO A 35 28.16 8.76 13.75
N TRP A 36 28.04 8.26 12.52
CA TRP A 36 26.86 8.48 11.67
C TRP A 36 25.66 7.57 12.02
N GLN A 37 25.87 6.55 12.86
CA GLN A 37 24.81 5.67 13.39
C GLN A 37 24.29 6.14 14.76
N ALA A 38 24.73 7.28 15.27
CA ALA A 38 24.25 7.80 16.55
C ALA A 38 22.72 7.90 16.57
N TRP A 39 22.10 7.29 17.59
CA TRP A 39 20.67 7.42 17.81
C TRP A 39 20.29 8.91 18.00
N PRO A 40 19.21 9.41 17.40
CA PRO A 40 18.13 8.71 16.67
C PRO A 40 18.28 8.72 15.13
N TYR A 41 19.42 9.10 14.58
CA TYR A 41 19.60 9.35 13.15
C TYR A 41 19.19 8.17 12.24
N PRO A 42 19.67 6.92 12.45
CA PRO A 42 19.30 5.80 11.58
C PRO A 42 17.81 5.45 11.66
N CYS A 43 17.17 5.62 12.83
CA CYS A 43 15.74 5.41 12.98
C CYS A 43 14.92 6.44 12.19
N LEU A 44 15.35 7.70 12.15
CA LEU A 44 14.71 8.75 11.34
C LEU A 44 14.82 8.42 9.84
N MET A 45 16.00 8.02 9.39
CA MET A 45 16.22 7.62 8.00
C MET A 45 15.40 6.38 7.61
N GLY A 46 15.31 5.39 8.51
CA GLY A 46 14.45 4.22 8.34
C GLY A 46 12.97 4.58 8.26
N THR A 47 12.52 5.48 9.13
CA THR A 47 11.12 5.97 9.13
C THR A 47 10.80 6.67 7.82
N LEU A 48 11.67 7.57 7.36
CA LEU A 48 11.49 8.29 6.09
C LEU A 48 11.49 7.34 4.89
N GLY A 49 12.46 6.41 4.84
CA GLY A 49 12.52 5.39 3.79
C GLY A 49 11.29 4.49 3.77
N GLY A 50 10.86 4.04 4.96
CA GLY A 50 9.64 3.25 5.14
C GLY A 50 8.37 3.99 4.72
N ALA A 51 8.27 5.29 5.01
CA ALA A 51 7.17 6.14 4.57
C ALA A 51 7.12 6.26 3.04
N VAL A 52 8.28 6.45 2.38
CA VAL A 52 8.38 6.50 0.92
C VAL A 52 7.96 5.18 0.29
N ILE A 53 8.42 4.05 0.83
CA ILE A 53 8.00 2.72 0.35
C ILE A 53 6.48 2.54 0.54
N GLY A 54 5.93 2.94 1.69
CA GLY A 54 4.49 2.90 1.96
C GLY A 54 3.67 3.73 0.97
N LEU A 55 4.15 4.92 0.60
CA LEU A 55 3.53 5.76 -0.44
C LEU A 55 3.54 5.06 -1.81
N LEU A 56 4.67 4.48 -2.22
CA LEU A 56 4.79 3.76 -3.48
C LEU A 56 3.86 2.54 -3.51
N LEU A 57 3.82 1.74 -2.44
CA LEU A 57 2.90 0.60 -2.33
C LEU A 57 1.44 1.03 -2.42
N SER A 58 1.05 2.12 -1.77
CA SER A 58 -0.31 2.66 -1.88
C SER A 58 -0.65 3.08 -3.32
N MET A 59 0.31 3.62 -4.07
CA MET A 59 0.13 4.03 -5.47
C MET A 59 0.00 2.82 -6.40
N PHE A 60 0.80 1.77 -6.20
CA PHE A 60 0.79 0.58 -7.05
C PHE A 60 -0.29 -0.44 -6.67
N TYR A 61 -0.84 -0.37 -5.45
CA TYR A 61 -1.91 -1.25 -4.97
C TYR A 61 -3.07 -1.45 -5.96
N PRO A 62 -3.70 -0.41 -6.56
CA PRO A 62 -4.78 -0.60 -7.53
C PRO A 62 -4.31 -1.30 -8.81
N LEU A 63 -3.08 -1.04 -9.28
CA LEU A 63 -2.52 -1.68 -10.46
C LEU A 63 -2.30 -3.18 -10.19
N ILE A 64 -1.64 -3.52 -9.07
CA ILE A 64 -1.40 -4.90 -8.66
C ILE A 64 -2.72 -5.64 -8.49
N ARG A 65 -3.70 -5.01 -7.84
CA ARG A 65 -5.03 -5.59 -7.61
C ARG A 65 -5.78 -5.83 -8.92
N ARG A 66 -5.59 -4.98 -9.94
CA ARG A 66 -6.13 -5.18 -11.29
C ARG A 66 -5.45 -6.34 -12.02
N VAL A 67 -4.11 -6.38 -12.00
CA VAL A 67 -3.34 -7.45 -12.66
C VAL A 67 -3.66 -8.81 -12.04
N TRP A 68 -3.66 -8.89 -10.71
CA TRP A 68 -4.02 -10.11 -9.99
C TRP A 68 -5.45 -10.54 -10.34
N SER A 69 -6.42 -9.62 -10.28
CA SER A 69 -7.81 -9.93 -10.67
C SER A 69 -7.93 -10.44 -12.11
N ASN A 70 -7.18 -9.87 -13.06
CA ASN A 70 -7.20 -10.34 -14.46
C ASN A 70 -6.60 -11.74 -14.59
N SER A 71 -5.60 -12.09 -13.77
CA SER A 71 -4.99 -13.42 -13.78
C SER A 71 -5.87 -14.53 -13.21
N GLN A 72 -6.89 -14.20 -12.39
CA GLN A 72 -7.87 -15.20 -11.92
C GLN A 72 -9.08 -15.39 -12.84
N CYS A 73 -9.26 -14.56 -13.87
CA CYS A 73 -10.35 -14.79 -14.81
C CYS A 73 -9.94 -15.90 -15.78
N PRO A 74 -10.56 -17.10 -15.72
CA PRO A 74 -10.46 -18.03 -16.84
C PRO A 74 -10.96 -17.33 -18.10
N ALA A 75 -10.40 -17.66 -19.27
CA ALA A 75 -10.72 -17.02 -20.55
C ALA A 75 -12.23 -17.01 -20.92
N TRP A 76 -13.03 -17.80 -20.20
CA TRP A 76 -14.48 -17.92 -20.33
C TRP A 76 -15.29 -17.01 -19.40
N CYS A 77 -14.66 -16.25 -18.48
CA CYS A 77 -15.37 -15.25 -17.68
C CYS A 77 -15.68 -14.00 -18.53
N PRO A 78 -16.94 -13.54 -18.60
CA PRO A 78 -17.27 -12.33 -19.34
C PRO A 78 -16.54 -11.10 -18.75
N PRO A 79 -16.14 -10.12 -19.59
CA PRO A 79 -15.35 -8.97 -19.17
C PRO A 79 -16.09 -8.14 -18.12
N MET A 80 -15.34 -7.68 -17.10
CA MET A 80 -15.87 -6.90 -15.97
C MET A 80 -16.57 -5.58 -16.37
N SER A 81 -16.40 -5.16 -17.63
CA SER A 81 -17.11 -4.02 -18.21
C SER A 81 -18.62 -4.24 -18.27
N GLN A 82 -19.13 -5.48 -18.33
CA GLN A 82 -20.58 -5.72 -18.40
C GLN A 82 -21.30 -5.38 -17.10
N TYR A 83 -20.65 -5.54 -15.93
CA TYR A 83 -21.32 -5.32 -14.64
C TYR A 83 -21.38 -3.84 -14.24
N ALA A 84 -20.38 -3.05 -14.64
CA ALA A 84 -20.34 -1.61 -14.34
C ALA A 84 -21.40 -0.81 -15.13
N ILE A 85 -21.73 -1.24 -16.36
CA ILE A 85 -22.78 -0.62 -17.17
C ILE A 85 -24.17 -0.97 -16.61
N ASN A 86 -24.33 -2.16 -16.01
CA ASN A 86 -25.60 -2.62 -15.46
C ASN A 86 -25.96 -1.95 -14.12
N GLU A 87 -24.99 -1.55 -13.28
CA GLU A 87 -25.28 -0.78 -12.06
C GLU A 87 -25.78 0.64 -12.36
N ALA A 88 -25.25 1.29 -13.40
CA ALA A 88 -25.73 2.60 -13.83
C ALA A 88 -27.17 2.53 -14.38
N HIS A 89 -27.54 1.40 -15.01
CA HIS A 89 -28.88 1.18 -15.55
C HIS A 89 -29.89 0.69 -14.49
N PHE A 90 -29.44 0.01 -13.44
CA PHE A 90 -30.28 -0.44 -12.33
C PHE A 90 -30.71 0.71 -11.40
N LYS A 91 -29.88 1.74 -11.25
CA LYS A 91 -30.16 2.87 -10.35
C LYS A 91 -31.21 3.86 -10.86
N VAL A 92 -31.65 3.75 -12.12
CA VAL A 92 -32.68 4.63 -12.74
C VAL A 92 -34.10 4.02 -12.67
N ARG A 93 -34.25 2.75 -12.24
CA ARG A 93 -35.56 2.09 -12.08
C ARG A 93 -35.83 1.62 -10.65
N VAL A 94 -35.73 2.53 -9.69
CA VAL A 94 -36.41 2.39 -8.40
C VAL A 94 -37.26 3.62 -8.20
N ASN A 95 -38.56 3.41 -8.45
CA ASN A 95 -39.67 4.30 -8.13
C ASN A 95 -39.88 4.32 -6.62
#